data_AF-A0A1F9DXW9-F1
#
_entry.id   AF-A0A1F9DXW9-F1
#
_cell.length_a   1.000
_cell.length_b   1.000
_cell.length_c   1.000
_cell.angle_alpha   90.00
_cell.angle_beta   90.00
_cell.angle_gamma   90.00
#
_symmetry.space_group_name_H-M   'P 1'
#
loop_
_entity.id
_entity.type
_entity.pdbx_description
1 polymer ?
#
loop_
_entity_poly.entity_id
_entity_poly.type
_entity_poly.pdbx_seq_one_letter_code
_entity_poly.pdbx_strand_id
1 'polypeptide(L)' 'MSHLDKLLEIEGEVTITRRGEPIARLIPIDSKKRPIPSHRDLREKMREVKVGSERLLREERDAR' A
#
# COMPACT_ATOMS: atom_id res chain seq x y z
N MET A 1 -9.93 14.50 -23.58
CA MET A 1 -8.62 14.30 -22.90
C MET A 1 -8.08 15.67 -22.56
N SER A 2 -7.96 16.00 -21.28
CA SER A 2 -7.55 17.34 -20.85
C SER A 2 -6.03 17.49 -20.98
N HIS A 3 -5.53 18.73 -21.03
CA HIS A 3 -4.08 19.00 -21.08
C HIS A 3 -3.33 18.47 -19.84
N LEU A 4 -4.02 18.39 -18.70
CA LEU A 4 -3.46 17.96 -17.43
C LEU A 4 -3.06 16.47 -17.44
N ASP A 5 -3.86 15.63 -18.10
CA ASP A 5 -3.62 14.19 -18.19
C ASP A 5 -2.26 13.90 -18.87
N LYS A 6 -1.96 14.66 -19.94
CA LYS A 6 -0.69 14.55 -20.67
C LYS A 6 0.51 15.03 -19.85
N LEU A 7 0.32 16.07 -19.03
CA LEU A 7 1.37 16.62 -18.20
C LEU A 7 1.78 15.64 -17.09
N LEU A 8 0.79 14.97 -16.49
CA LEU A 8 0.99 13.90 -15.51
C LEU A 8 1.68 12.66 -16.08
N GLU A 9 1.36 12.28 -17.33
CA GLU A 9 2.01 11.15 -18.01
C GLU A 9 3.50 11.38 -18.27
N ILE A 10 3.91 12.64 -18.49
CA ILE A 10 5.30 13.00 -18.83
C ILE A 10 6.14 13.24 -17.57
N GLU A 11 5.62 14.02 -16.60
CA GLU A 11 6.40 14.45 -15.44
C GLU A 11 6.29 13.53 -14.22
N GLY A 12 5.23 12.70 -14.15
CA GLY A 12 5.03 11.74 -13.06
C GLY A 12 4.61 12.35 -11.71
N GLU A 13 4.81 13.65 -11.47
CA GLU A 13 4.24 14.38 -10.33
C GLU A 13 4.03 15.85 -10.73
N VAL A 14 2.87 16.42 -10.39
CA VAL A 14 2.53 17.82 -10.68
C VAL A 14 2.16 18.55 -9.40
N THR A 15 2.86 19.64 -9.09
CA THR A 15 2.50 20.51 -7.96
C THR A 15 1.54 21.60 -8.42
N ILE A 16 0.33 21.63 -7.85
CA ILE A 16 -0.66 22.66 -8.12
C ILE A 16 -0.38 23.85 -7.21
N THR A 17 -0.11 25.01 -7.82
CA THR A 17 0.09 26.26 -7.11
C THR A 17 -1.09 27.21 -7.32
N ARG A 18 -1.41 28.00 -6.29
CA ARG A 18 -2.39 29.09 -6.34
C ARG A 18 -1.72 30.36 -5.85
N ARG A 19 -1.62 31.38 -6.70
CA ARG A 19 -0.92 32.65 -6.40
C ARG A 19 0.55 32.45 -5.97
N GLY A 20 1.22 31.46 -6.56
CA GLY A 20 2.61 31.12 -6.22
C GLY A 20 2.77 30.21 -4.99
N GLU A 21 1.69 29.93 -4.25
CA GLU A 21 1.73 29.04 -3.09
C GLU A 21 1.30 27.61 -3.50
N PRO A 22 2.08 26.56 -3.14
CA PRO A 22 1.70 25.18 -3.42
C PRO A 22 0.52 24.76 -2.54
N ILE A 23 -0.58 24.35 -3.17
CA ILE A 23 -1.83 23.96 -2.48
C ILE A 23 -2.11 22.46 -2.53
N ALA A 24 -1.58 21.76 -3.54
CA ALA A 24 -1.77 20.33 -3.70
C ALA A 24 -0.66 19.71 -4.54
N ARG A 25 -0.51 18.39 -4.40
CA ARG A 25 0.34 17.58 -5.27
C ARG A 25 -0.50 16.51 -5.92
N LEU A 26 -0.31 16.33 -7.21
CA LEU A 26 -1.02 15.37 -8.03
C LEU A 26 -0.03 14.32 -8.49
N ILE A 27 -0.29 13.08 -8.07
CA ILE A 27 0.52 11.91 -8.39
C ILE A 27 -0.39 10.96 -9.17
N PRO A 28 0.02 10.45 -10.33
CA PRO A 28 -0.74 9.46 -11.06
C PRO A 28 -0.85 8.20 -10.19
N ILE A 29 -2.09 7.78 -9.94
CA ILE A 29 -2.33 6.46 -9.38
C ILE A 29 -2.25 5.49 -10.55
N ASP A 30 -1.31 4.55 -10.51
CA ASP A 30 -1.30 3.43 -11.44
C ASP A 30 -2.68 2.77 -11.47
N SER A 31 -3.39 2.95 -12.59
CA SER A 31 -4.72 2.39 -12.82
C SER A 31 -4.71 0.86 -12.82
N LYS A 32 -3.51 0.26 -12.96
CA LYS A 32 -3.20 -1.11 -12.55
C LYS A 32 -3.19 -1.19 -11.02
N LYS A 33 -4.34 -0.89 -10.39
CA LYS A 33 -4.58 -1.22 -8.99
C LYS A 33 -4.28 -2.71 -8.87
N ARG A 34 -3.22 -3.06 -8.14
CA ARG A 34 -2.98 -4.46 -7.78
C ARG A 34 -4.27 -4.94 -7.13
N PRO A 35 -4.86 -6.04 -7.60
CA PRO A 35 -6.08 -6.55 -6.97
C PRO A 35 -5.77 -6.73 -5.49
N ILE A 36 -6.67 -6.23 -4.63
CA ILE A 36 -6.56 -6.47 -3.20
C ILE A 36 -6.60 -7.99 -3.03
N PRO A 37 -5.54 -8.62 -2.49
CA PRO A 37 -5.52 -10.07 -2.36
C PRO A 37 -6.66 -10.49 -1.45
N SER A 38 -7.34 -11.57 -1.80
CA SER A 38 -8.34 -12.15 -0.92
C SER A 38 -7.67 -12.74 0.33
N HIS A 39 -8.46 -12.95 1.38
CA HIS A 39 -7.98 -13.68 2.56
C HIS A 39 -7.45 -15.08 2.20
N ARG A 40 -7.97 -15.69 1.13
CA ARG A 40 -7.46 -16.96 0.63
C ARG A 40 -6.07 -16.80 0.01
N ASP A 41 -5.86 -15.82 -0.86
CA ASP A 41 -4.56 -15.56 -1.51
C ASP A 41 -3.47 -15.23 -0.48
N LEU A 42 -3.84 -14.54 0.60
CA LEU A 42 -2.94 -14.31 1.72
C LEU A 42 -2.57 -15.63 2.40
N ARG A 43 -3.57 -16.46 2.76
CA ARG A 43 -3.33 -17.76 3.42
C ARG A 43 -2.48 -18.70 2.58
N GLU A 44 -2.68 -18.73 1.27
CA GLU A 44 -1.88 -19.56 0.35
C GLU A 44 -0.40 -19.13 0.31
N LYS A 45 -0.10 -17.84 0.55
CA LYS A 45 1.27 -17.31 0.62
C LYS A 45 1.91 -17.45 2.00
N MET A 46 1.12 -17.74 3.04
CA MET A 46 1.64 -17.86 4.39
C MET A 46 2.32 -19.23 4.56
N ARG A 47 3.48 -19.22 5.22
CA ARG A 47 4.13 -20.46 5.65
C ARG A 47 3.26 -21.14 6.71
N GLU A 48 3.19 -22.47 6.64
CA GLU A 48 2.52 -23.26 7.67
C GLU A 48 3.18 -23.02 9.05
N VAL A 49 2.35 -22.59 9.99
CA VAL A 49 2.78 -22.36 11.38
C VAL A 49 2.66 -23.69 12.12
N LYS A 50 3.81 -24.29 12.45
CA LYS A 50 3.88 -25.62 13.09
C LYS A 50 3.60 -25.61 14.60
N VAL A 51 3.79 -24.47 15.24
CA VAL A 51 3.66 -24.32 16.69
C VAL A 51 2.42 -23.49 16.95
N GLY A 52 1.48 -24.08 17.69
CA GLY A 52 0.27 -23.36 18.08
C GLY A 52 0.61 -22.15 18.95
N SER A 53 -0.19 -21.10 18.79
CA SER A 53 0.00 -19.85 19.55
C SER A 53 -0.12 -20.08 21.05
N GLU A 54 -0.90 -21.06 21.49
CA GLU A 54 -1.05 -21.44 22.90
C GLU A 54 0.27 -21.84 23.54
N ARG A 55 1.14 -22.51 22.78
CA ARG A 55 2.45 -22.94 23.27
C ARG A 55 3.41 -21.74 23.36
N LEU A 56 3.45 -20.91 22.32
CA LEU A 56 4.29 -19.70 22.30
C LEU A 56 3.92 -18.73 23.45
N LEU A 57 2.62 -18.53 23.67
CA LEU A 57 2.10 -17.67 24.74
C LEU A 57 2.36 -18.24 26.14
N ARG A 58 2.47 -19.57 26.27
CA ARG A 58 2.88 -20.21 27.54
C ARG A 58 4.37 -20.03 27.77
N GLU A 59 5.20 -20.32 26.77
CA GLU A 59 6.66 -20.12 26.83
C GLU A 59 7.02 -18.67 27.21
N GLU A 60 6.33 -17.67 26.64
CA GLU A 60 6.54 -16.26 26.98
C GLU A 60 6.13 -15.93 28.42
N ARG A 61 5.02 -16.50 28.91
CA ARG A 61 4.52 -16.25 30.27
C ARG A 61 5.44 -16.85 31.32
N ASP A 62 5.91 -18.07 31.09
CA ASP A 62 6.75 -18.80 32.03
C ASP A 62 8.17 -18.20 32.12
N ALA A 63 8.56 -17.36 31.14
CA ALA A 63 9.85 -16.67 31.09
C ALA A 63 9.87 -15.27 31.75
N ARG A 64 8.73 -14.78 32.26
CA ARG A 64 8.60 -13.48 32.96
C ARG A 64 8.60 -13.69 34.47
#